data_AF-A0AA35M4W2-F1
#
_entry.id   AF-A0AA35M4W2-F1
#
_cell.length_a   1.000
_cell.length_b   1.000
_cell.length_c   1.000
_cell.angle_alpha   90.00
_cell.angle_beta   90.00
_cell.angle_gamma   90.00
#
_symmetry.space_group_name_H-M   'P 1'
#
loop_
_entity.id
_entity.type
_entity.pdbx_description
1 polymer ?
#
loop_
_entity_poly.entity_id
_entity_poly.type
_entity_poly.pdbx_seq_one_letter_code
_entity_poly.pdbx_strand_id
1 'polypeptide(L)' 'MGPRIPSSYTLQRNLAAICGGDSGSCVWDMPGRIAGILTGGPTNRGVNDVTYAAPIEWILDDIRIQTGFEVELV' A
#
# COMPACT_ATOMS: atom_id res chain seq x y z
N MET A 1 -27.58 23.97 3.80
CA MET A 1 -26.61 23.70 2.74
C MET A 1 -25.51 22.84 3.32
N GLY A 2 -25.50 21.53 3.05
CA GLY A 2 -24.47 20.60 3.53
C GLY A 2 -23.32 20.45 2.53
N PRO A 3 -22.15 19.95 2.96
CA PRO A 3 -21.00 19.78 2.08
C PRO A 3 -21.32 18.79 0.96
N ARG A 4 -21.05 19.20 -0.28
CA ARG A 4 -21.24 18.39 -1.49
C ARG A 4 -20.02 17.49 -1.65
N ILE A 5 -20.14 16.24 -1.20
CA ILE A 5 -19.11 15.22 -1.42
C ILE A 5 -19.03 14.96 -2.95
N PRO A 6 -17.84 15.05 -3.57
CA PRO A 6 -17.69 14.82 -5.00
C PRO A 6 -18.14 13.41 -5.39
N SER A 7 -18.90 13.31 -6.49
CA SER A 7 -19.53 12.10 -7.03
C SER A 7 -18.56 10.97 -7.45
N SER A 8 -17.25 11.12 -7.23
CA SER A 8 -16.23 10.16 -7.68
C SER A 8 -15.90 9.06 -6.67
N TYR A 9 -16.45 9.09 -5.45
CA TYR A 9 -16.10 8.14 -4.37
C TYR A 9 -17.12 7.01 -4.16
N THR A 10 -18.12 6.85 -5.04
CA THR A 10 -19.30 6.05 -4.71
C THR A 10 -19.19 4.55 -4.99
N LEU A 11 -18.18 4.02 -5.69
CA LEU A 11 -18.08 2.57 -5.92
C LEU A 11 -16.64 2.11 -6.09
N GLN A 12 -15.94 1.84 -4.98
CA GLN A 12 -14.72 1.02 -5.01
C GLN A 12 -14.80 -0.05 -3.94
N ARG A 13 -15.39 -1.18 -4.33
CA ARG A 13 -15.49 -2.37 -3.48
C ARG A 13 -14.10 -3.02 -3.42
N ASN A 14 -13.58 -3.14 -2.19
CA ASN A 14 -12.53 -4.06 -1.75
C ASN A 14 -11.05 -3.74 -2.06
N LEU A 15 -10.72 -2.61 -2.67
CA LEU A 15 -9.32 -2.20 -2.89
C LEU A 15 -9.09 -0.79 -2.31
N ALA A 16 -8.00 -0.63 -1.56
CA ALA A 16 -7.62 0.66 -0.99
C ALA A 16 -7.50 1.71 -2.10
N ALA A 17 -8.15 2.85 -1.94
CA ALA A 17 -8.00 3.97 -2.85
C ALA A 17 -6.58 4.54 -2.69
N ILE A 18 -5.80 4.54 -3.78
CA ILE A 18 -4.43 5.06 -3.81
C ILE A 18 -4.32 6.25 -4.77
N CYS A 19 -3.48 7.21 -4.43
CA CYS A 19 -3.20 8.40 -5.21
C CYS A 19 -1.69 8.64 -5.36
N GLY A 20 -1.33 9.57 -6.24
CA GLY A 20 0.06 10.02 -6.35
C GLY A 20 0.51 10.61 -5.01
N GLY A 21 1.46 9.93 -4.36
CA GLY A 21 1.93 10.28 -3.01
C GLY A 21 1.87 9.11 -2.03
N ASP A 22 1.11 8.05 -2.33
CA ASP A 22 0.97 6.91 -1.42
C ASP A 22 2.11 5.87 -1.54
N SER A 23 3.02 6.06 -2.50
CA SER A 23 4.24 5.26 -2.64
C SER A 23 5.07 5.31 -1.35
N GLY A 24 5.52 4.15 -0.87
CA GLY A 24 6.25 4.01 0.38
C GLY A 24 5.37 3.76 1.61
N SER A 25 4.04 3.79 1.49
CA SER A 25 3.13 3.45 2.60
C SER A 25 3.19 1.96 2.95
N CYS A 26 3.03 1.61 4.22
CA CYS A 26 2.99 0.22 4.67
C CYS A 26 1.60 -0.41 4.44
N VAL A 27 1.61 -1.66 3.99
CA VAL A 27 0.43 -2.53 3.94
C VAL A 27 0.41 -3.35 5.23
N TRP A 28 -0.74 -3.37 5.90
CA TRP A 28 -0.93 -4.08 7.16
C TRP A 28 -1.88 -5.25 6.95
N ASP A 29 -1.57 -6.40 7.55
CA ASP A 29 -2.49 -7.54 7.62
C ASP A 29 -3.54 -7.34 8.73
N MET A 30 -4.56 -8.22 8.76
CA MET A 30 -5.62 -8.16 9.77
C MET A 30 -5.12 -8.30 11.22
N PRO A 31 -4.11 -9.15 11.51
CA PRO A 31 -3.41 -9.16 12.80
C PRO A 31 -2.65 -7.88 13.18
N GLY A 32 -2.43 -6.94 12.26
CA GLY A 32 -1.70 -5.70 12.52
C GLY A 32 -0.18 -5.81 12.28
N ARG A 33 0.26 -6.76 11.47
CA ARG A 33 1.65 -6.93 11.03
C ARG A 33 1.86 -6.25 9.69
N ILE A 34 3.09 -5.80 9.44
CA ILE A 34 3.46 -5.25 8.13
C ILE A 34 3.57 -6.41 7.13
N ALA A 35 2.75 -6.37 6.09
CA ALA A 35 2.75 -7.35 5.00
C ALA A 35 3.59 -6.91 3.79
N GLY A 36 3.85 -5.60 3.66
CA GLY A 36 4.63 -5.08 2.53
C GLY A 36 4.61 -3.56 2.43
N ILE A 37 5.20 -3.04 1.36
CA ILE A 37 5.27 -1.61 1.06
C ILE A 37 4.64 -1.31 -0.30
N LEU A 38 3.76 -0.31 -0.33
CA LEU A 38 3.12 0.18 -1.54
C LEU A 38 4.15 0.76 -2.50
N THR A 39 4.21 0.22 -3.71
CA THR A 39 5.12 0.68 -4.76
C THR A 39 4.37 1.58 -5.75
N GLY A 40 3.12 1.24 -6.06
CA GLY A 40 2.23 2.07 -6.87
C GLY A 40 1.07 1.26 -7.47
N GLY A 41 0.33 1.90 -8.36
CA GLY A 41 -0.73 1.27 -9.14
C GLY A 41 -0.94 1.99 -10.47
N PRO A 42 -1.71 1.41 -11.40
CA PRO A 42 -1.98 2.04 -12.67
C PRO A 42 -2.75 3.35 -12.45
N THR A 43 -2.42 4.37 -13.22
CA THR A 43 -3.08 5.69 -13.19
C THR A 43 -4.49 5.67 -13.79
N ASN A 44 -4.95 4.50 -14.23
CA ASN A 44 -6.24 4.30 -14.85
C ASN A 44 -7.30 4.24 -13.76
N ARG A 45 -7.97 5.37 -13.53
CA ARG A 45 -9.13 5.57 -12.64
C ARG A 45 -10.39 4.81 -13.12
N GLY A 46 -10.22 3.57 -13.58
CA GLY A 46 -11.28 2.68 -14.01
C GLY A 46 -11.91 1.96 -12.82
N VAL A 47 -12.72 0.94 -13.11
CA VAL A 47 -13.47 0.17 -12.09
C VAL A 47 -12.56 -0.71 -11.22
N ASN A 48 -11.28 -0.89 -11.60
CA ASN A 48 -10.33 -1.77 -10.92
C ASN A 48 -9.04 -1.02 -10.55
N ASP A 49 -8.90 -0.62 -9.29
CA ASP A 49 -7.63 -0.10 -8.76
C ASP A 49 -6.74 -1.27 -8.33
N VAL A 50 -5.80 -1.67 -9.20
CA VAL A 50 -4.81 -2.70 -8.87
C VAL A 50 -3.63 -2.05 -8.17
N THR A 51 -3.33 -2.46 -6.95
CA THR A 51 -2.18 -1.93 -6.20
C THR A 51 -1.07 -2.98 -6.14
N TYR A 52 0.16 -2.56 -6.45
CA TYR A 52 1.35 -3.38 -6.28
C TYR A 52 2.03 -3.04 -4.96
N ALA A 53 2.34 -4.08 -4.19
CA ALA A 53 3.10 -4.00 -2.96
C ALA A 53 4.33 -4.91 -3.06
N ALA A 54 5.48 -4.40 -2.62
CA ALA A 54 6.66 -5.22 -2.41
C ALA A 54 6.50 -5.99 -1.09
N PRO A 55 6.70 -7.32 -1.08
CA PRO A 55 6.67 -8.10 0.15
C PRO A 55 7.75 -7.61 1.12
N ILE A 56 7.43 -7.55 2.41
CA ILE A 56 8.34 -7.01 3.43
C ILE A 56 9.60 -7.87 3.57
N GLU A 57 9.52 -9.16 3.25
CA GLU A 57 10.60 -10.13 3.28
C GLU A 57 11.78 -9.69 2.39
N TRP A 58 11.50 -9.11 1.23
CA TRP A 58 12.56 -8.61 0.33
C TRP A 58 13.33 -7.45 0.95
N ILE A 59 12.65 -6.61 1.73
CA ILE A 59 13.28 -5.47 2.41
C ILE A 59 14.12 -5.97 3.60
N LEU A 60 13.62 -6.96 4.35
CA LEU A 60 14.37 -7.55 5.46
C LEU A 60 15.64 -8.25 4.94
N ASP A 61 15.55 -8.97 3.83
CA ASP A 61 16.71 -9.58 3.16
C ASP A 61 17.70 -8.51 2.68
N ASP A 62 17.23 -7.43 2.06
CA ASP A 62 18.08 -6.32 1.63
C ASP A 62 18.79 -5.64 2.81
N ILE A 63 18.09 -5.39 3.92
CA ILE A 63 18.70 -4.82 5.14
C ILE A 63 19.80 -5.75 5.63
N ARG A 64 19.53 -7.05 5.73
CA ARG A 64 20.52 -8.04 6.17
C ARG A 64 21.73 -8.07 5.25
N ILE A 65 21.54 -8.11 3.94
CA ILE A 65 22.63 -8.19 2.95
C ILE A 65 23.46 -6.89 2.95
N GLN A 66 22.82 -5.73 2.98
CA GLN A 66 23.49 -4.44 2.82
C GLN A 66 24.14 -3.94 4.11
N THR A 67 23.55 -4.27 5.27
CA THR A 67 23.99 -3.71 6.57
C THR A 67 24.54 -4.75 7.53
N GLY A 68 24.24 -6.04 7.32
CA GLY A 68 24.57 -7.12 8.26
C GLY A 68 23.64 -7.20 9.48
N PHE A 69 22.62 -6.34 9.58
CA PHE A 69 21.66 -6.39 10.68
C PHE A 69 20.59 -7.45 10.45
N GLU A 70 20.41 -8.32 11.44
CA GLU A 70 19.24 -9.18 11.53
C GLU A 70 18.12 -8.40 12.22
N VAL A 71 17.06 -8.11 11.47
CA VAL A 71 15.92 -7.31 11.90
C VAL A 71 14.64 -8.11 11.78
N GLU A 72 13.75 -7.96 12.76
CA GLU A 72 12.46 -8.64 12.81
C GLU A 72 11.33 -7.61 12.98
N LEU A 73 10.15 -7.96 12.49
CA LEU A 73 8.94 -7.17 12.68
C LEU A 73 8.37 -7.49 14.08
N VAL A 74 8.16 -6.45 14.89
CA VAL A 74 7.61 -6.54 16.25
C VAL A 74 6.11 -6.30 16.31
#